data_AF-A0A815RTU6-F1
#
_entry.id   AF-A0A815RTU6-F1
#
_cell.length_a   1.000
_cell.length_b   1.000
_cell.length_c   1.000
_cell.angle_alpha   90.00
_cell.angle_beta   90.00
_cell.angle_gamma   90.00
#
_symmetry.space_group_name_H-M   'P 1'
#
loop_
_entity.id
_entity.type
_entity.pdbx_description
1 polymer ?
#
loop_
_entity_poly.entity_id
_entity_poly.type
_entity_poly.pdbx_seq_one_letter_code
_entity_poly.pdbx_strand_id
1 'polypeptide(L)'
;MIKLKFNLAEQCVSALCRIQKPSRIYLEKSSHNLLHHTNNTCPGDHNDNLWVTYNDYQPPKTQIEWEQTCFLDKCYHGYYEWPKIIKYPMNKRECYTKETMPEHVAILYNQFMNKKFY
;
A
#
# COMPACT_ATOMS: atom_id res chain seq x y z
N MET A 1 31.45 -15.41 18.04
CA MET A 1 31.47 -14.16 17.25
C MET A 1 31.17 -14.51 15.80
N ILE A 2 29.89 -14.53 15.40
CA ILE A 2 29.46 -15.01 14.08
C ILE A 2 29.57 -13.83 13.10
N LYS A 3 30.55 -13.86 12.19
CA LYS A 3 30.60 -12.93 11.06
C LYS A 3 29.55 -13.37 10.04
N LEU A 4 28.42 -12.66 9.95
CA LEU A 4 27.52 -12.78 8.79
C LEU A 4 28.29 -12.28 7.55
N LYS A 5 28.80 -13.21 6.75
CA LYS A 5 29.16 -12.92 5.35
C LYS A 5 27.84 -12.83 4.57
N PHE A 6 27.20 -11.67 4.60
CA PHE A 6 26.13 -11.41 3.64
C PHE A 6 26.73 -11.45 2.23
N ASN A 7 26.06 -12.14 1.33
CA ASN A 7 26.43 -12.15 -0.07
C ASN A 7 26.30 -10.71 -0.59
N LEU A 8 27.29 -10.20 -1.32
CA LEU A 8 27.28 -8.85 -1.90
C LEU A 8 25.98 -8.60 -2.68
N ALA A 9 25.49 -9.62 -3.40
CA ALA A 9 24.24 -9.55 -4.14
C ALA A 9 23.03 -9.26 -3.22
N GLU A 10 22.94 -9.89 -2.05
CA GLU A 10 21.85 -9.65 -1.10
C GLU A 10 21.87 -8.22 -0.54
N GLN A 11 23.07 -7.70 -0.29
CA GLN A 11 23.23 -6.32 0.15
C GLN A 11 22.81 -5.34 -0.94
N CYS A 12 23.21 -5.59 -2.18
CA CYS A 12 22.81 -4.79 -3.33
C CYS A 12 21.29 -4.82 -3.54
N VAL A 13 20.65 -5.98 -3.47
CA VAL A 13 19.18 -6.10 -3.57
C VAL A 13 18.50 -5.34 -2.43
N SER A 14 18.97 -5.49 -1.19
CA SER A 14 18.42 -4.78 -0.04
C SER A 14 18.52 -3.25 -0.20
N ALA A 15 19.67 -2.77 -0.69
CA ALA A 15 19.87 -1.36 -0.99
C ALA A 15 18.96 -0.88 -2.12
N LEU A 16 18.84 -1.64 -3.22
CA LEU A 16 17.95 -1.32 -4.33
C LEU A 16 16.48 -1.24 -3.89
N CYS A 17 15.99 -2.19 -3.08
CA CYS A 17 14.64 -2.14 -2.54
C CYS A 17 14.41 -0.90 -1.66
N ARG A 18 15.42 -0.43 -0.92
CA ARG A 18 15.32 0.81 -0.13
C ARG A 18 15.26 2.05 -1.02
N ILE A 19 16.09 2.10 -2.07
CA ILE A 19 16.11 3.21 -3.05
C ILE A 19 14.77 3.30 -3.78
N GLN A 20 14.19 2.16 -4.17
CA GLN A 20 12.93 2.10 -4.92
C GLN A 20 11.69 2.23 -4.04
N LYS A 21 11.80 2.24 -2.70
CA LYS A 21 10.64 2.30 -1.82
C LYS A 21 10.03 3.71 -1.90
N PRO A 22 8.83 3.88 -2.51
CA PRO A 22 8.24 5.19 -2.64
C PRO A 22 7.83 5.74 -1.27
N SER A 23 7.85 7.07 -1.12
CA SER A 23 7.19 7.76 -0.03
C SER A 23 5.69 7.45 -0.09
N ARG A 24 5.16 6.80 0.95
CA ARG A 24 3.73 6.53 1.03
C ARG A 24 3.03 7.75 1.61
N ILE A 25 2.13 8.35 0.83
CA ILE A 25 1.19 9.34 1.34
C ILE A 25 0.05 8.56 1.99
N TYR A 26 -0.19 8.80 3.28
CA TYR A 26 -1.30 8.20 4.00
C TYR A 26 -2.45 9.20 4.08
N LEU A 27 -3.65 8.70 3.87
CA LEU A 27 -4.88 9.42 4.19
C LEU A 27 -5.34 8.97 5.57
N GLU A 28 -5.77 9.93 6.40
CA GLU A 28 -6.36 9.67 7.69
C GLU A 28 -7.88 9.83 7.59
N LYS A 29 -8.62 8.83 8.06
CA LYS A 29 -10.07 8.92 8.23
C LYS A 29 -10.44 8.54 9.66
N SER A 30 -11.26 9.38 10.29
CA SER A 30 -11.87 9.07 11.58
C SER A 30 -12.92 7.99 11.40
N SER A 31 -12.91 6.98 12.25
CA SER A 31 -13.88 5.87 12.19
C SER A 31 -15.31 6.35 12.46
N HIS A 32 -15.49 7.44 13.21
CA HIS A 32 -16.79 8.08 13.39
C HIS A 32 -17.36 8.71 12.11
N ASN A 33 -16.51 9.06 11.13
CA ASN A 33 -16.96 9.66 9.87
C ASN A 33 -17.23 8.61 8.79
N LEU A 34 -16.61 7.43 8.89
CA LEU A 34 -16.79 6.35 7.93
C LEU A 34 -18.05 5.55 8.22
N LEU A 35 -18.43 5.40 9.49
CA LEU A 35 -19.34 4.35 9.91
C LEU A 35 -20.28 4.85 11.00
N HIS A 36 -21.58 4.55 10.86
CA HIS A 36 -22.54 4.59 11.96
C HIS A 36 -22.17 3.49 12.94
N HIS A 37 -21.12 3.73 13.74
CA HIS A 37 -20.56 2.77 14.68
C HIS A 37 -21.68 2.27 15.59
N THR A 38 -22.09 1.03 15.40
CA THR A 38 -22.96 0.37 16.37
C THR A 38 -22.06 -0.02 17.53
N ASN A 39 -22.44 0.28 18.78
CA ASN A 39 -21.63 -0.02 19.97
C ASN A 39 -21.55 -1.53 20.28
N ASN A 40 -21.72 -2.38 19.27
CA ASN A 40 -21.71 -3.82 19.41
C ASN A 40 -20.25 -4.29 19.32
N THR A 41 -19.63 -4.51 20.47
CA THR A 41 -18.21 -4.91 20.61
C THR A 41 -17.96 -6.41 20.35
N CYS A 42 -18.93 -7.10 19.76
CA CYS A 42 -18.81 -8.51 19.42
C CYS A 42 -17.96 -8.67 18.15
N PRO A 43 -17.03 -9.63 18.07
CA PRO A 43 -16.33 -9.91 16.83
C PRO A 43 -17.27 -10.46 15.75
N GLY A 44 -17.00 -10.12 14.49
CA GLY A 44 -17.69 -10.72 13.35
C GLY A 44 -17.90 -9.76 12.19
N ASP A 45 -18.74 -10.20 11.25
CA ASP A 45 -19.18 -9.38 10.12
C ASP A 45 -20.35 -8.51 10.57
N HIS A 46 -20.19 -7.20 10.42
CA HIS A 46 -21.12 -6.16 10.84
C HIS A 46 -21.39 -5.24 9.66
N ASN A 47 -22.57 -4.61 9.63
CA ASN A 47 -22.96 -3.70 8.54
C ASN A 47 -21.92 -2.61 8.24
N ASP A 48 -21.13 -2.21 9.22
CA ASP A 48 -20.08 -1.20 9.10
C ASP A 48 -18.74 -1.74 8.58
N ASN A 49 -18.51 -3.06 8.59
CA ASN A 49 -17.29 -3.70 8.05
C ASN A 49 -17.50 -4.54 6.79
N LEU A 50 -18.76 -4.78 6.37
CA LEU A 50 -19.08 -5.57 5.17
C LEU A 50 -18.34 -5.08 3.92
N TRP A 51 -18.16 -3.76 3.75
CA TRP A 51 -17.46 -3.18 2.59
C TRP A 51 -15.99 -3.59 2.46
N VAL A 52 -15.38 -4.13 3.52
CA VAL A 52 -14.02 -4.69 3.51
C VAL A 52 -14.03 -6.20 3.19
N THR A 53 -15.16 -6.87 3.40
CA THR A 53 -15.29 -8.31 3.13
C THR A 53 -15.37 -8.58 1.64
N TYR A 54 -14.89 -9.76 1.22
CA TYR A 54 -14.85 -10.11 -0.20
C TYR A 54 -16.23 -10.14 -0.87
N ASN A 55 -17.27 -10.57 -0.16
CA ASN A 55 -18.59 -10.80 -0.73
C ASN A 55 -19.34 -9.49 -1.04
N ASP A 56 -19.18 -8.49 -0.17
CA ASP A 56 -19.89 -7.20 -0.29
C ASP A 56 -19.00 -6.08 -0.86
N TYR A 57 -17.70 -6.34 -1.01
CA TYR A 57 -16.77 -5.41 -1.64
C TYR A 57 -17.14 -5.15 -3.10
N GLN A 58 -17.26 -3.86 -3.45
CA GLN A 58 -17.45 -3.41 -4.82
C GLN A 58 -16.14 -2.86 -5.37
N PRO A 59 -15.48 -3.54 -6.32
CA PRO A 59 -14.24 -3.04 -6.89
C PRO A 59 -14.46 -1.75 -7.67
N PRO A 60 -13.53 -0.78 -7.59
CA PRO A 60 -13.58 0.41 -8.43
C PRO A 60 -13.51 0.01 -9.90
N LYS A 61 -14.34 0.62 -10.73
CA LYS A 61 -14.44 0.37 -12.18
C LYS A 61 -13.71 1.42 -13.00
N THR A 62 -13.39 2.56 -12.39
CA THR A 62 -12.67 3.67 -13.03
C THR A 62 -11.39 4.03 -12.27
N GLN A 63 -10.46 4.71 -12.95
CA GLN A 63 -9.23 5.22 -12.34
C GLN A 63 -9.52 6.21 -11.19
N ILE A 64 -10.54 7.05 -11.36
CA ILE A 64 -10.93 8.04 -10.34
C ILE A 64 -11.46 7.31 -9.09
N GLU A 65 -12.32 6.31 -9.28
CA GLU A 65 -12.81 5.47 -8.17
C GLU A 65 -11.66 4.74 -7.49
N TRP A 66 -10.70 4.19 -8.25
CA TRP A 66 -9.52 3.53 -7.70
C TRP A 66 -8.69 4.46 -6.81
N GLU A 67 -8.42 5.68 -7.29
CA GLU A 67 -7.65 6.69 -6.56
C GLU A 67 -8.34 7.15 -5.26
N GLN A 68 -9.67 7.12 -5.22
CA GLN A 68 -10.50 7.51 -4.07
C GLN A 68 -10.84 6.36 -3.12
N THR A 69 -10.72 5.11 -3.57
CA THR A 69 -11.07 3.92 -2.78
C THR A 69 -10.12 3.78 -1.58
N CYS A 70 -10.68 3.40 -0.43
CA CYS A 70 -9.89 3.04 0.75
C CYS A 70 -9.53 1.56 0.68
N PHE A 71 -8.25 1.23 0.47
CA PHE A 71 -7.77 -0.16 0.59
C PHE A 71 -7.12 -0.36 1.95
N LEU A 72 -7.64 -1.33 2.71
CA LEU A 72 -7.07 -1.74 3.98
C LEU A 72 -6.16 -2.94 3.77
N ASP A 73 -4.85 -2.74 3.92
CA ASP A 73 -3.85 -3.82 3.85
C ASP A 73 -4.02 -4.85 4.97
N LYS A 74 -4.67 -4.47 6.08
CA LYS A 74 -4.80 -5.29 7.29
C LYS A 74 -6.21 -5.85 7.39
N CYS A 75 -6.32 -7.17 7.36
CA CYS A 75 -7.59 -7.90 7.38
C CYS A 75 -8.30 -7.90 8.74
N TYR A 76 -7.67 -7.40 9.82
CA TYR A 76 -8.24 -7.44 11.17
C TYR A 76 -8.98 -6.15 11.57
N HIS A 77 -8.87 -5.07 10.78
CA HIS A 77 -9.57 -3.82 11.10
C HIS A 77 -11.08 -4.01 10.96
N GLY A 78 -11.84 -3.58 11.96
CA GLY A 78 -13.29 -3.67 11.95
C GLY A 78 -13.85 -5.04 12.33
N TYR A 79 -13.02 -6.09 12.44
CA TYR A 79 -13.49 -7.42 12.83
C TYR A 79 -13.87 -7.50 14.32
N TYR A 80 -13.03 -6.96 15.21
CA TYR A 80 -13.35 -6.80 16.65
C TYR A 80 -13.82 -5.37 16.94
N GLU A 81 -13.05 -4.39 16.47
CA GLU A 81 -13.30 -2.97 16.65
C GLU A 81 -12.55 -2.18 15.57
N TRP A 82 -13.01 -0.97 15.28
CA TRP A 82 -12.30 -0.03 14.44
C TRP A 82 -11.28 0.77 15.25
N PRO A 83 -10.05 1.01 14.72
CA PRO A 83 -9.15 1.97 15.36
C PRO A 83 -9.78 3.36 15.28
N LYS A 84 -9.49 4.26 16.24
CA LYS A 84 -10.05 5.63 16.22
C LYS A 84 -9.72 6.40 14.93
N ILE A 85 -8.52 6.16 14.40
CA ILE A 85 -8.02 6.75 13.16
C ILE A 85 -7.53 5.60 12.28
N ILE A 86 -8.05 5.54 11.06
CA ILE A 86 -7.58 4.62 10.02
C ILE A 86 -6.58 5.37 9.15
N LYS A 87 -5.39 4.81 9.01
CA LYS A 87 -4.36 5.28 8.05
C LYS A 87 -4.28 4.29 6.91
N TYR A 88 -4.54 4.76 5.69
CA TYR A 88 -4.42 3.92 4.49
C TYR A 88 -3.62 4.65 3.42
N PRO A 89 -2.84 3.94 2.59
CA PRO A 89 -2.06 4.56 1.54
C PRO A 89 -2.99 5.15 0.47
N MET A 90 -2.67 6.34 -0.01
CA MET A 90 -3.34 6.92 -1.16
C MET A 90 -2.99 6.10 -2.42
N ASN A 91 -4.00 5.74 -3.21
CA ASN A 91 -3.83 4.92 -4.42
C ASN A 91 -3.38 5.72 -5.64
N LYS A 92 -2.70 6.84 -5.40
CA LYS A 92 -2.13 7.68 -6.43
C LYS A 92 -0.63 7.54 -6.36
N ARG A 93 -0.04 6.98 -7.41
CA ARG A 93 1.41 6.90 -7.57
C ARG A 93 1.85 7.94 -8.58
N GLU A 94 3.05 8.46 -8.39
CA GLU A 94 3.70 9.26 -9.42
C GLU A 94 4.01 8.35 -10.61
N CYS A 95 3.57 8.77 -11.79
CA CYS A 95 3.93 8.13 -13.05
C CYS A 95 5.01 9.00 -13.72
N TYR A 96 6.15 8.39 -14.04
CA TYR A 96 7.22 9.08 -14.76
C TYR A 96 7.14 8.73 -16.25
N THR A 97 7.30 9.73 -17.11
CA THR A 97 7.68 9.52 -18.52
C THR A 97 9.20 9.54 -18.64
N LYS A 98 9.75 9.22 -19.82
CA LYS A 98 11.22 9.25 -20.02
C LYS A 98 11.80 10.64 -19.78
N GLU A 99 11.02 11.67 -20.02
CA GLU A 99 11.39 13.08 -19.93
C GLU A 99 11.28 13.61 -18.50
N THR A 100 10.35 13.06 -17.69
CA THR A 100 10.08 13.54 -16.32
C THR A 100 10.75 12.69 -15.24
N MET A 101 11.38 11.58 -15.62
CA MET A 101 11.97 10.62 -14.68
C MET A 101 13.21 11.21 -13.98
N PRO A 102 13.29 11.15 -12.64
CA PRO A 102 14.50 11.55 -11.92
C PRO A 102 15.71 10.70 -12.33
N GLU A 103 16.90 11.29 -12.32
CA GLU A 103 18.14 10.64 -12.77
C GLU A 103 18.37 9.24 -12.14
N HIS A 104 18.19 9.11 -10.83
CA HIS A 104 18.37 7.85 -10.12
C HIS A 104 17.39 6.76 -10.60
N VAL A 105 16.16 7.13 -10.97
CA VAL A 105 15.18 6.19 -11.53
C VAL A 105 15.55 5.84 -12.97
N ALA A 106 16.07 6.80 -13.76
CA ALA A 106 16.51 6.57 -15.13
C ALA A 106 17.68 5.58 -15.22
N ILE A 107 18.65 5.67 -14.30
CA ILE A 107 19.77 4.71 -14.19
C ILE A 107 19.23 3.29 -13.98
N LEU A 108 18.32 3.13 -13.02
CA LEU A 108 17.70 1.83 -12.72
C LEU A 108 16.89 1.32 -13.91
N TYR A 109 16.08 2.18 -14.51
CA TYR A 109 15.28 1.84 -15.69
C TYR A 109 16.15 1.32 -16.84
N ASN A 110 17.23 2.03 -17.17
CA ASN A 110 18.13 1.65 -18.26
C ASN A 110 18.80 0.29 -17.98
N GLN A 111 19.22 0.05 -16.74
CA GLN A 111 19.87 -1.20 -16.38
C GLN A 111 18.89 -2.38 -16.36
N PHE A 112 17.71 -2.21 -15.77
CA PHE A 112 16.67 -3.24 -15.71
C PHE A 112 15.94 -3.46 -17.03
N MET A 113 16.02 -2.56 -18.01
CA MET A 113 15.46 -2.78 -19.35
C MET A 113 16.50 -3.37 -20.32
N ASN A 114 17.77 -3.43 -19.93
CA ASN A 114 18.81 -4.04 -20.73
C ASN A 114 18.67 -5.57 -20.71
N LYS A 115 18.42 -6.17 -21.88
CA LYS A 115 18.28 -7.64 -22.02
C LYS A 115 19.51 -8.43 -21.55
N LYS A 116 20.70 -7.83 -21.49
CA LYS A 116 21.93 -8.50 -21.01
C LYS A 116 22.03 -8.58 -19.48
N PHE A 117 21.20 -7.84 -18.76
CA PHE A 117 21.23 -7.77 -17.30
C PHE A 117 20.50 -8.95 -16.64
N TYR A 118 19.50 -9.52 -17.32
CA TYR A 118 18.82 -10.75 -16.93
C TYR A 118 19.52 -11.96 -17.55
#